data_AF-A0A0B8T890-F1
#
_entry.id   AF-A0A0B8T890-F1
#
_cell.length_a   1.000
_cell.length_b   1.000
_cell.length_c   1.000
_cell.angle_alpha   90.00
_cell.angle_beta   90.00
_cell.angle_gamma   90.00
#
_symmetry.space_group_name_H-M   'P 1'
#
loop_
_entity.id
_entity.type
_entity.pdbx_description
1 polymer ?
#
loop_
_entity_poly.entity_id
_entity_poly.type
_entity_poly.pdbx_seq_one_letter_code
_entity_poly.pdbx_strand_id
1 'polypeptide(L)'
;MKEFNLLKNIPKTSISFVCIIFGIFLGNQFRLNDQVVSVNQNISADDLGLIRTVNLFLKIFLTNLTLLLVTIYIGFFTGGLLTLVILIFNSINLTFVANEAKLVMSNTDLLVKFLFHGLLEVYTFLVAANISFGGWQYYRRAVENDCFDKDLLPRNKYTYILIGFVFVSAFLEVININYL
;
A
#
# COMPACT_ATOMS: atom_id res chain seq x y z
N MET A 1 18.77 -38.08 3.67
CA MET A 1 17.92 -37.42 4.70
C MET A 1 18.71 -36.38 5.49
N LYS A 2 19.10 -35.24 4.87
CA LYS A 2 19.78 -34.13 5.57
C LYS A 2 19.06 -32.77 5.44
N GLU A 3 17.87 -32.73 4.84
CA GLU A 3 17.24 -31.48 4.38
C GLU A 3 16.30 -30.79 5.38
N PHE A 4 16.01 -31.37 6.55
CA PHE A 4 15.02 -30.79 7.48
C PHE A 4 15.59 -29.88 8.58
N ASN A 5 16.90 -29.64 8.64
CA ASN A 5 17.50 -28.84 9.71
C ASN A 5 17.60 -27.33 9.44
N LEU A 6 17.39 -26.87 8.20
CA LEU A 6 17.46 -25.43 7.87
C LEU A 6 16.21 -24.65 8.30
N LEU A 7 15.03 -25.28 8.34
CA LEU A 7 13.80 -24.66 8.84
C LEU A 7 13.74 -24.51 10.36
N LYS A 8 14.62 -25.20 11.10
CA LYS A 8 14.70 -25.11 12.57
C LYS A 8 15.33 -23.81 13.07
N ASN A 9 16.03 -23.11 12.19
CA ASN A 9 16.78 -21.88 12.50
C ASN A 9 16.12 -20.60 11.97
N ILE A 10 14.89 -20.65 11.43
CA ILE A 10 14.13 -19.41 11.26
C ILE A 10 13.81 -18.93 12.68
N PRO A 11 14.38 -17.80 13.14
CA PRO A 11 14.13 -17.34 14.49
C PRO A 11 12.63 -17.07 14.61
N LYS A 12 11.93 -17.76 15.52
CA LYS A 12 10.51 -17.48 15.81
C LYS A 12 10.27 -15.99 16.10
N THR A 13 11.30 -15.30 16.59
CA THR A 13 11.35 -13.85 16.78
C THR A 13 11.13 -13.04 15.50
N SER A 14 11.55 -13.52 14.33
CA SER A 14 11.40 -12.83 13.03
C SER A 14 9.94 -12.78 12.58
N ILE A 15 9.22 -13.89 12.74
CA ILE A 15 7.78 -13.97 12.40
C ILE A 15 6.97 -13.13 13.37
N SER A 16 7.26 -13.21 14.67
CA SER A 16 6.62 -12.36 15.68
C SER A 16 6.89 -10.87 15.44
N PHE A 17 8.10 -10.50 15.02
CA PHE A 17 8.45 -9.10 14.74
C PHE A 17 7.72 -8.56 13.50
N VAL A 18 7.61 -9.35 12.42
CA VAL A 18 6.81 -8.99 11.24
C VAL A 18 5.33 -8.83 11.60
N CYS A 19 4.77 -9.74 12.41
CA CYS A 19 3.39 -9.62 12.89
C CYS A 19 3.18 -8.40 13.81
N ILE A 20 4.17 -8.03 14.63
CA ILE A 20 4.12 -6.83 15.48
C ILE A 20 4.17 -5.56 14.64
N ILE A 21 5.09 -5.47 13.67
CA ILE A 21 5.14 -4.34 12.72
C ILE A 21 3.84 -4.26 11.91
N PHE A 22 3.30 -5.39 11.47
CA PHE A 22 2.04 -5.46 10.74
C PHE A 22 0.84 -5.06 11.60
N GLY A 23 0.79 -5.47 12.86
CA GLY A 23 -0.24 -5.06 13.82
C GLY A 23 -0.19 -3.57 14.15
N ILE A 24 1.01 -3.00 14.28
CA ILE A 24 1.22 -1.55 14.45
C ILE A 24 0.81 -0.81 13.17
N PHE A 25 1.14 -1.35 11.99
CA PHE A 25 0.79 -0.77 10.70
C PHE A 25 -0.73 -0.73 10.49
N LEU A 26 -1.43 -1.85 10.71
CA LEU A 26 -2.89 -1.89 10.67
C LEU A 26 -3.51 -0.95 11.71
N GLY A 27 -3.01 -0.97 12.95
CA GLY A 27 -3.51 -0.10 14.02
C GLY A 27 -3.37 1.40 13.72
N ASN A 28 -2.31 1.82 13.04
CA ASN A 28 -2.11 3.22 12.67
C ASN A 28 -2.96 3.66 11.47
N GLN A 29 -3.29 2.77 10.53
CA GLN A 29 -4.24 3.06 9.45
C GLN A 29 -5.63 3.40 10.02
N PHE A 30 -6.06 2.70 11.08
CA PHE A 30 -7.31 3.00 11.77
C PHE A 30 -7.24 4.31 12.59
N ARG A 31 -6.11 4.62 13.24
CA ARG A 31 -5.97 5.82 14.09
C ARG A 31 -5.86 7.14 13.33
N LEU A 32 -5.38 7.13 12.08
CA LEU A 32 -5.33 8.33 11.23
C LEU A 32 -6.72 8.82 10.78
N ASN A 33 -7.79 8.07 11.09
CA ASN A 33 -9.15 8.50 10.83
C ASN A 33 -9.73 9.40 11.94
N ASP A 34 -9.18 9.35 13.15
CA ASP A 34 -9.76 10.00 14.34
C ASP A 34 -9.14 11.35 14.72
N GLN A 35 -8.08 11.79 14.03
CA GLN A 35 -7.53 13.13 14.27
C GLN A 35 -8.33 14.19 13.49
N VAL A 36 -9.54 14.45 13.97
CA VAL A 36 -10.27 15.69 13.71
C VAL A 36 -9.43 16.81 14.29
N VAL A 37 -8.70 17.50 13.41
CA VAL A 37 -7.95 18.71 13.74
C VAL A 37 -8.94 19.71 14.36
N SER A 38 -8.79 19.99 15.65
CA SER A 38 -9.48 21.11 16.30
C SER A 38 -8.91 22.41 15.73
N VAL A 39 -9.53 22.93 14.69
CA VAL A 39 -9.08 24.16 14.02
C VAL A 39 -9.49 25.38 14.86
N ASN A 40 -8.51 26.19 15.24
CA ASN A 40 -8.72 27.52 15.84
C ASN A 40 -9.54 28.41 14.89
N GLN A 41 -10.59 29.05 15.42
CA GLN A 41 -11.66 29.75 14.68
C GLN A 41 -11.26 31.07 13.97
N ASN A 42 -9.98 31.31 13.67
CA ASN A 42 -9.51 32.56 13.06
C ASN A 42 -9.02 32.41 11.61
N ILE A 43 -9.29 31.29 10.95
CA ILE A 43 -8.84 31.03 9.58
C ILE A 43 -10.00 31.34 8.62
N SER A 44 -9.73 32.06 7.53
CA SER A 44 -10.73 32.36 6.50
C SER A 44 -11.26 31.07 5.86
N ALA A 45 -12.51 31.07 5.37
CA ALA A 45 -13.13 29.87 4.79
C ALA A 45 -12.34 29.30 3.59
N ASP A 46 -11.70 30.17 2.80
CA ASP A 46 -10.88 29.79 1.64
C ASP A 46 -9.54 29.15 2.07
N ASP A 47 -8.89 29.69 3.11
CA ASP A 47 -7.68 29.09 3.68
C ASP A 47 -7.99 27.73 4.33
N LEU A 48 -9.16 27.59 4.95
CA LEU A 48 -9.64 26.33 5.53
C LEU A 48 -9.90 25.26 4.45
N GLY A 49 -10.43 25.68 3.30
CA GLY A 49 -10.63 24.81 2.13
C GLY A 49 -9.32 24.29 1.57
N LEU A 50 -8.34 25.19 1.35
CA LEU A 50 -7.01 24.84 0.84
C LEU A 50 -6.27 23.88 1.80
N ILE A 51 -6.27 24.19 3.10
CA ILE A 51 -5.62 23.34 4.12
C ILE A 51 -6.26 21.95 4.14
N ARG A 52 -7.58 21.85 4.02
CA ARG A 52 -8.28 20.57 3.96
C ARG A 52 -7.90 19.76 2.72
N THR A 53 -7.85 20.38 1.54
CA THR A 53 -7.48 19.72 0.29
C THR A 53 -6.04 19.20 0.33
N VAL A 54 -5.09 19.99 0.84
CA VAL A 54 -3.69 19.58 0.99
C VAL A 54 -3.56 18.43 1.99
N ASN A 55 -4.23 18.51 3.14
CA ASN A 55 -4.21 17.44 4.13
C ASN A 55 -4.80 16.13 3.59
N LEU A 56 -5.89 16.22 2.82
CA LEU A 56 -6.50 15.06 2.17
C LEU A 56 -5.55 14.41 1.15
N PHE A 57 -4.92 15.22 0.30
CA PHE A 57 -3.90 14.77 -0.63
C PHE A 57 -2.74 14.06 0.08
N LEU A 58 -2.16 14.70 1.09
CA LEU A 58 -1.04 14.12 1.84
C LEU A 58 -1.44 12.81 2.52
N LYS A 59 -2.64 12.74 3.10
CA LYS A 59 -3.15 11.52 3.74
C LYS A 59 -3.26 10.37 2.73
N ILE A 60 -3.90 10.59 1.58
CA ILE A 60 -4.05 9.57 0.53
C ILE A 60 -2.67 9.15 -0.01
N PHE A 61 -1.85 10.13 -0.39
CA PHE A 61 -0.53 9.89 -0.96
C PHE A 61 0.37 9.11 -0.01
N LEU A 62 0.48 9.52 1.25
CA LEU A 62 1.35 8.87 2.23
C LEU A 62 0.85 7.46 2.60
N THR A 63 -0.47 7.25 2.67
CA THR A 63 -1.04 5.92 2.89
C THR A 63 -0.68 4.97 1.75
N ASN A 64 -0.92 5.39 0.50
CA ASN A 64 -0.62 4.56 -0.67
C ASN A 64 0.89 4.37 -0.88
N LEU A 65 1.70 5.39 -0.58
CA LEU A 65 3.16 5.30 -0.62
C LEU A 65 3.66 4.28 0.41
N THR A 66 3.12 4.31 1.62
CA THR A 66 3.54 3.38 2.66
C THR A 66 3.15 1.95 2.30
N LEU A 67 1.92 1.73 1.82
CA LEU A 67 1.46 0.43 1.33
C LEU A 67 2.34 -0.08 0.18
N LEU A 68 2.72 0.80 -0.75
CA LEU A 68 3.62 0.49 -1.87
C LEU A 68 4.98 0.02 -1.36
N LEU A 69 5.61 0.80 -0.48
CA LEU A 69 6.94 0.47 0.05
C LEU A 69 6.92 -0.82 0.88
N VAL A 70 5.89 -1.03 1.69
CA VAL A 70 5.69 -2.27 2.46
C VAL A 70 5.54 -3.46 1.51
N THR A 71 4.74 -3.31 0.46
CA THR A 71 4.51 -4.36 -0.53
C THR A 71 5.79 -4.70 -1.29
N ILE A 72 6.59 -3.71 -1.68
CA ILE A 72 7.86 -3.95 -2.38
C ILE A 72 8.87 -4.60 -1.43
N TYR A 73 9.21 -3.94 -0.33
CA TYR A 73 10.36 -4.35 0.48
C TYR A 73 10.02 -5.47 1.46
N ILE A 74 8.98 -5.32 2.27
CA ILE A 74 8.58 -6.36 3.23
C ILE A 74 7.97 -7.55 2.50
N GLY A 75 7.19 -7.29 1.44
CA GLY A 75 6.73 -8.35 0.55
C GLY A 75 7.90 -9.16 -0.03
N PHE A 76 8.94 -8.50 -0.56
CA PHE A 76 10.13 -9.20 -1.06
C PHE A 76 10.78 -10.08 0.00
N PHE A 77 11.04 -9.56 1.20
CA PHE A 77 11.65 -10.35 2.28
C PHE A 77 10.76 -11.47 2.82
N THR A 78 9.46 -11.46 2.51
CA THR A 78 8.53 -12.56 2.82
C THR A 78 8.29 -13.49 1.64
N GLY A 79 9.02 -13.32 0.53
CA GLY A 79 8.86 -14.11 -0.69
C GLY A 79 7.54 -13.87 -1.41
N GLY A 80 6.92 -12.70 -1.21
CA GLY A 80 5.63 -12.33 -1.80
C GLY A 80 4.40 -12.74 -0.98
N LEU A 81 4.58 -13.46 0.14
CA LEU A 81 3.44 -13.92 0.94
C LEU A 81 2.69 -12.76 1.60
N LEU A 82 3.40 -11.76 2.12
CA LEU A 82 2.77 -10.57 2.68
C LEU A 82 2.04 -9.75 1.62
N THR A 83 2.57 -9.69 0.40
CA THR A 83 1.91 -9.02 -0.73
C THR A 83 0.54 -9.62 -1.01
N LEU A 84 0.41 -10.95 -1.01
CA LEU A 84 -0.88 -11.62 -1.18
C LEU A 84 -1.88 -11.22 -0.10
N VAL A 85 -1.43 -11.22 1.17
CA VAL A 85 -2.26 -10.80 2.30
C VAL A 85 -2.74 -9.37 2.10
N ILE A 86 -1.84 -8.44 1.80
CA ILE A 86 -2.18 -7.02 1.58
C ILE A 86 -3.20 -6.87 0.45
N LEU A 87 -2.99 -7.53 -0.69
CA LEU A 87 -3.91 -7.44 -1.84
C LEU A 87 -5.30 -8.01 -1.54
N ILE A 88 -5.39 -9.12 -0.79
CA ILE A 88 -6.67 -9.69 -0.35
C ILE A 88 -7.41 -8.71 0.56
N PHE A 89 -6.74 -8.18 1.59
CA PHE A 89 -7.36 -7.21 2.50
C PHE A 89 -7.78 -5.92 1.79
N ASN A 90 -6.96 -5.41 0.87
CA ASN A 90 -7.33 -4.24 0.07
C ASN A 90 -8.55 -4.52 -0.82
N SER A 91 -8.62 -5.71 -1.43
CA SER A 91 -9.77 -6.09 -2.27
C SER A 91 -11.07 -6.20 -1.46
N ILE A 92 -11.00 -6.74 -0.24
CA ILE A 92 -12.12 -6.82 0.69
C ILE A 92 -12.59 -5.40 1.08
N ASN A 93 -11.67 -4.53 1.48
CA ASN A 93 -11.99 -3.14 1.84
C ASN A 93 -12.63 -2.39 0.68
N LEU A 94 -12.07 -2.53 -0.53
CA LEU A 94 -12.63 -1.91 -1.74
C LEU A 94 -14.06 -2.41 -2.02
N THR A 95 -14.33 -3.70 -1.77
CA THR A 95 -15.67 -4.28 -1.92
C THR A 95 -16.66 -3.66 -0.93
N PHE A 96 -16.26 -3.46 0.33
CA PHE A 96 -17.10 -2.77 1.32
C PHE A 96 -17.38 -1.32 0.91
N VAL A 97 -16.35 -0.57 0.54
CA VAL A 97 -16.49 0.83 0.09
C VAL A 97 -17.38 0.92 -1.15
N ALA A 98 -17.23 0.03 -2.13
CA ALA A 98 -18.07 0.01 -3.32
C ALA A 98 -19.54 -0.32 -2.99
N ASN A 99 -19.79 -1.21 -2.02
CA ASN A 99 -21.14 -1.53 -1.59
C ASN A 99 -21.80 -0.37 -0.83
N GLU A 100 -21.05 0.33 0.03
CA GLU A 100 -21.55 1.54 0.70
C GLU A 100 -21.81 2.68 -0.29
N ALA A 101 -20.90 2.90 -1.23
CA ALA A 101 -21.06 3.95 -2.25
C ALA A 101 -22.29 3.72 -3.15
N LYS A 102 -22.65 2.46 -3.43
CA LYS A 102 -23.88 2.12 -4.18
C LYS A 102 -25.18 2.51 -3.47
N LEU A 103 -25.15 2.76 -2.16
CA LEU A 103 -26.33 3.23 -1.42
C LEU A 103 -26.64 4.70 -1.73
N VAL A 104 -25.65 5.47 -2.20
CA VAL A 104 -25.71 6.92 -2.32
C VAL A 104 -25.43 7.42 -3.74
N MET A 105 -24.89 6.57 -4.61
CA MET A 105 -24.47 6.93 -5.97
C MET A 105 -24.96 5.91 -7.00
N SER A 106 -25.25 6.40 -8.22
CA SER A 106 -25.54 5.51 -9.35
C SER A 106 -24.29 4.73 -9.76
N ASN A 107 -24.46 3.55 -10.36
CA ASN A 107 -23.34 2.75 -10.87
C ASN A 107 -22.45 3.54 -11.85
N THR A 108 -23.04 4.43 -12.64
CA THR A 108 -22.33 5.25 -13.64
C THR A 108 -21.45 6.31 -12.96
N ASP A 109 -21.96 6.97 -11.93
CA ASP A 109 -21.20 7.97 -11.17
C ASP A 109 -20.06 7.31 -10.39
N LEU A 110 -20.31 6.13 -9.84
CA LEU A 110 -19.31 5.34 -9.12
C LEU A 110 -18.19 4.92 -10.10
N LEU A 111 -18.53 4.45 -11.30
CA LEU A 111 -17.55 4.17 -12.35
C LEU A 111 -16.73 5.42 -12.69
N VAL A 112 -17.36 6.54 -13.05
CA VAL A 112 -16.64 7.73 -13.50
C VAL A 112 -15.75 8.33 -12.40
N LYS A 113 -16.22 8.34 -11.14
CA LYS A 113 -15.44 8.89 -10.02
C LYS A 113 -14.23 8.03 -9.64
N PHE A 114 -14.34 6.70 -9.74
CA PHE A 114 -13.31 5.78 -9.24
C PHE A 114 -12.40 5.14 -10.31
N LEU A 115 -12.77 5.17 -11.60
CA LEU A 115 -12.05 4.41 -12.63
C LEU A 115 -10.59 4.85 -12.80
N PHE A 116 -10.33 6.15 -12.92
CA PHE A 116 -9.02 6.63 -13.37
C PHE A 116 -7.93 6.51 -12.30
N HIS A 117 -8.19 6.94 -11.07
CA HIS A 117 -7.22 6.78 -9.97
C HIS A 117 -7.13 5.31 -9.54
N GLY A 118 -8.27 4.61 -9.44
CA GLY A 118 -8.32 3.20 -9.05
C GLY A 118 -7.56 2.27 -10.01
N LEU A 119 -7.66 2.47 -11.32
CA LEU A 119 -6.88 1.69 -12.30
C LEU A 119 -5.37 1.91 -12.13
N LEU A 120 -4.95 3.14 -11.89
CA LEU A 120 -3.55 3.50 -11.73
C LEU A 120 -2.96 2.91 -10.44
N GLU A 121 -3.73 2.93 -9.34
CA GLU A 121 -3.39 2.28 -8.08
C GLU A 121 -3.28 0.76 -8.23
N VAL A 122 -4.30 0.11 -8.79
CA VAL A 122 -4.30 -1.34 -8.99
C VAL A 122 -3.10 -1.76 -9.86
N TYR A 123 -2.84 -1.05 -10.95
CA TYR A 123 -1.67 -1.30 -11.78
C TYR A 123 -0.37 -1.16 -10.99
N THR A 124 -0.23 -0.08 -10.22
CA THR A 124 0.95 0.19 -9.39
C THR A 124 1.19 -0.94 -8.37
N PHE A 125 0.15 -1.38 -7.68
CA PHE A 125 0.23 -2.46 -6.70
C PHE A 125 0.48 -3.83 -7.33
N LEU A 126 0.00 -4.10 -8.54
CA LEU A 126 0.32 -5.32 -9.28
C LEU A 126 1.79 -5.37 -9.71
N VAL A 127 2.36 -4.26 -10.17
CA VAL A 127 3.79 -4.18 -10.50
C VAL A 127 4.63 -4.34 -9.23
N ALA A 128 4.24 -3.67 -8.13
CA ALA A 128 4.89 -3.83 -6.83
C ALA A 128 4.84 -5.29 -6.34
N ALA A 129 3.70 -5.96 -6.53
CA ALA A 129 3.53 -7.36 -6.20
C ALA A 129 4.46 -8.26 -7.01
N ASN A 130 4.58 -8.02 -8.31
CA ASN A 130 5.51 -8.75 -9.16
C ASN A 130 6.98 -8.61 -8.71
N ILE A 131 7.40 -7.39 -8.31
CA ILE A 131 8.73 -7.15 -7.74
C ILE A 131 8.90 -7.95 -6.45
N SER A 132 7.90 -7.92 -5.58
CA SER A 132 7.87 -8.64 -4.30
C SER A 132 8.00 -10.16 -4.45
N PHE A 133 7.31 -10.76 -5.42
CA PHE A 133 7.45 -12.20 -5.71
C PHE A 133 8.87 -12.59 -6.15
N GLY A 134 9.68 -11.64 -6.63
CA GLY A 134 11.12 -11.86 -6.86
C GLY A 134 11.86 -12.35 -5.62
N GLY A 135 11.37 -12.03 -4.42
CA GLY A 135 11.94 -12.48 -3.15
C GLY A 135 11.95 -14.00 -3.00
N TRP A 136 10.94 -14.70 -3.52
CA TRP A 136 10.92 -16.17 -3.53
C TRP A 136 12.09 -16.73 -4.32
N GLN A 137 12.39 -16.15 -5.49
CA GLN A 137 13.51 -16.58 -6.33
C GLN A 137 14.85 -16.27 -5.66
N TYR A 138 14.96 -15.12 -4.99
CA TYR A 138 16.13 -14.72 -4.22
C TYR A 138 16.45 -15.75 -3.12
N TYR A 139 15.46 -16.10 -2.29
CA TYR A 139 15.67 -17.09 -1.23
C TYR A 139 15.92 -18.50 -1.78
N ARG A 140 15.20 -18.90 -2.84
CA ARG A 140 15.43 -20.20 -3.47
C ARG A 140 16.87 -20.34 -3.97
N ARG A 141 17.40 -19.33 -4.67
CA ARG A 141 18.80 -19.32 -5.13
C ARG A 141 19.80 -19.31 -3.98
N ALA A 142 19.50 -18.59 -2.90
CA ALA A 142 20.37 -18.58 -1.72
C ALA A 142 20.47 -19.98 -1.09
N VAL A 143 19.37 -20.75 -1.05
CA VAL A 143 19.37 -22.12 -0.54
C VAL A 143 20.03 -23.09 -1.51
N GLU A 144 19.75 -22.98 -2.82
CA GLU A 144 20.25 -23.91 -3.84
C GLU A 144 21.74 -23.73 -4.16
N ASN A 145 22.24 -22.48 -4.16
CA ASN A 145 23.58 -22.14 -4.63
C ASN A 145 24.49 -21.56 -3.54
N ASP A 146 24.01 -21.47 -2.29
CA ASP A 146 24.72 -20.89 -1.14
C ASP A 146 25.25 -19.46 -1.40
N CYS A 147 24.54 -18.70 -2.26
CA CYS A 147 24.95 -17.36 -2.67
C CYS A 147 23.78 -16.36 -2.66
N PHE A 148 24.01 -15.17 -2.13
CA PHE A 148 23.06 -14.06 -2.20
C PHE A 148 23.26 -13.25 -3.48
N ASP A 149 22.35 -13.42 -4.43
CA ASP A 149 22.37 -12.73 -5.71
C ASP A 149 21.78 -11.31 -5.57
N LYS A 150 22.67 -10.32 -5.51
CA LYS A 150 22.28 -8.91 -5.38
C LYS A 150 21.51 -8.38 -6.59
N ASP A 151 21.61 -9.03 -7.75
CA ASP A 151 20.92 -8.58 -8.96
C ASP A 151 19.40 -8.80 -8.89
N LEU A 152 18.96 -9.67 -7.99
CA LEU A 152 17.56 -9.95 -7.69
C LEU A 152 16.94 -9.01 -6.65
N LEU A 153 17.74 -8.14 -6.01
CA LEU A 153 17.19 -7.16 -5.08
C LEU A 153 16.31 -6.13 -5.82
N PRO A 154 15.28 -5.58 -5.16
CA PRO A 154 14.42 -4.56 -5.77
C PRO A 154 15.24 -3.36 -6.26
N ARG A 155 15.20 -3.08 -7.56
CA ARG A 155 15.92 -1.92 -8.13
C ARG A 155 15.16 -0.63 -7.87
N ASN A 156 15.84 0.35 -7.27
CA ASN A 156 15.27 1.67 -6.93
C ASN A 156 14.62 2.39 -8.12
N LYS A 157 15.13 2.17 -9.36
CA LYS A 157 14.57 2.79 -10.57
C LYS A 157 13.08 2.48 -10.76
N TYR A 158 12.64 1.24 -10.49
CA TYR A 158 11.22 0.88 -10.62
C TYR A 158 10.39 1.46 -9.47
N THR A 159 10.95 1.51 -8.26
CA THR A 159 10.31 2.12 -7.10
C THR A 159 9.94 3.59 -7.35
N TYR A 160 10.84 4.40 -7.93
CA TYR A 160 10.55 5.81 -8.21
C TYR A 160 9.41 6.02 -9.22
N ILE A 161 9.32 5.16 -10.23
CA ILE A 161 8.23 5.22 -11.21
C ILE A 161 6.89 4.94 -10.53
N LEU A 162 6.84 3.93 -9.65
CA LEU A 162 5.64 3.56 -8.90
C LEU A 162 5.24 4.65 -7.90
N ILE A 163 6.21 5.33 -7.27
CA ILE A 163 5.93 6.51 -6.42
C ILE A 163 5.27 7.61 -7.24
N GLY A 164 5.75 7.85 -8.46
CA GLY A 164 5.15 8.81 -9.39
C GLY A 164 3.70 8.46 -9.72
N PHE A 165 3.39 7.18 -9.93
CA PHE A 165 2.01 6.75 -10.12
C PHE A 165 1.16 6.95 -8.87
N VAL A 166 1.63 6.56 -7.69
CA VAL A 166 0.89 6.82 -6.43
C VAL A 166 0.61 8.32 -6.23
N PHE A 167 1.55 9.18 -6.59
CA PHE A 167 1.37 10.63 -6.54
C PHE A 167 0.24 11.09 -7.49
N VAL A 168 0.28 10.66 -8.76
CA VAL A 168 -0.74 11.02 -9.75
C VAL A 168 -2.11 10.47 -9.35
N SER A 169 -2.18 9.25 -8.81
CA SER A 169 -3.43 8.67 -8.31
C SER A 169 -4.05 9.53 -7.21
N ALA A 170 -3.26 9.86 -6.17
CA ALA A 170 -3.72 10.68 -5.06
C ALA A 170 -4.16 12.08 -5.52
N PHE A 171 -3.47 12.66 -6.51
CA PHE A 171 -3.84 13.94 -7.08
C PHE A 171 -5.19 13.88 -7.81
N LEU A 172 -5.41 12.85 -8.63
CA LEU A 172 -6.68 12.63 -9.34
C LEU A 172 -7.84 12.37 -8.37
N GLU A 173 -7.61 11.59 -7.31
CA GLU A 173 -8.62 11.33 -6.28
C GLU A 173 -9.06 12.64 -5.59
N VAL A 174 -8.11 13.48 -5.22
CA VAL A 174 -8.39 14.77 -4.56
C VAL A 174 -9.12 15.74 -5.50
N ILE A 175 -8.78 15.77 -6.79
CA ILE A 175 -9.53 16.56 -7.77
C ILE A 175 -10.98 16.05 -7.86
N ASN A 176 -11.16 14.74 -7.98
CA ASN A 176 -12.50 14.15 -8.08
C ASN A 176 -13.37 14.39 -6.84
N ILE A 177 -12.75 14.51 -5.65
CA ILE A 177 -13.46 14.82 -4.40
C ILE A 177 -13.85 16.30 -4.30
N ASN A 178 -13.04 17.23 -4.83
CA ASN A 178 -13.25 18.67 -4.65
C ASN A 178 -14.02 19.37 -5.78
N TYR A 179 -14.07 18.78 -6.98
CA TYR A 179 -14.64 19.43 -8.17
C TYR A 179 -15.96 18.80 -8.68
N LEU A 180 -16.60 17.92 -7.88
CA LEU A 180 -17.88 17.25 -8.17
C LEU A 180 -18.71 17.03 -6.89
#